data_AF-A0A3P7QFL1-F1
#
_entry.id   AF-A0A3P7QFL1-F1
#
_cell.length_a   1.000
_cell.length_b   1.000
_cell.length_c   1.000
_cell.angle_alpha   90.00
_cell.angle_beta   90.00
_cell.angle_gamma   90.00
#
_symmetry.space_group_name_H-M   'P 1'
#
loop_
_entity.id
_entity.type
_entity.pdbx_description
1 polymer ?
#
loop_
_entity_poly.entity_id
_entity_poly.type
_entity_poly.pdbx_seq_one_letter_code
_entity_poly.pdbx_strand_id
1 'polypeptide(L)'
;MSFFQLVELIIRPDIDSKINLNLSTKNKSYTGNEEFCVKDSYVIIRNSVLLCGVLDKALLGSGSKTNIFHILLHDYGEDAAVDAMWRLARMAPVFLSNRGFSIGIGDVRPSPALLKEKAELLKTGYKVCDEYIESLKNGQLKAQPGCTEHQTLEALILKELSAIRDHAGQACLRNLSRPSSALLKEKAELLKTGYKVCDEYIESLKNGQLKAQPGCTEHQTLEALILKELSAIRDHAGQACLRNLSRHNAPLTMAVCGSKGSFINISQMIACVGQQAISGHRPPDGFEDRSLPHFERRQKTPAAKGFVENSFYSGLTPTEFFFHTMGGREGLVDTAVKTAETGYMQRRLVKCLEDLCVNYDGTVRSSVGDIIEFTFGEDGLDPALMESTDGCVVDFKHVLEHIKNTVPYVIYLFFCVYICIDAENNSSSYRRVVLRGGEEGGKKGDRGGGEPPSTLELCKNWGQNYDTAT
;
A
#
# COMPACT_ATOMS: atom_id res chain seq x y z
N MET A 1 27.38 -0.94 14.03
CA MET A 1 27.12 -0.47 12.65
C MET A 1 25.64 -0.17 12.53
N SER A 2 25.28 1.06 12.18
CA SER A 2 23.88 1.37 11.88
C SER A 2 23.49 0.71 10.56
N PHE A 3 22.19 0.43 10.36
CA PHE A 3 21.70 -0.12 9.09
C PHE A 3 22.07 0.80 7.89
N PHE A 4 22.08 2.11 8.11
CA PHE A 4 22.51 3.12 7.13
C PHE A 4 23.93 2.89 6.61
N GLN A 5 24.88 2.58 7.50
CA GLN A 5 26.27 2.24 7.13
C GLN A 5 26.38 0.91 6.38
N LEU A 6 25.43 0.00 6.60
CA LEU A 6 25.39 -1.28 5.90
C LEU A 6 24.95 -1.09 4.43
N VAL A 7 24.03 -0.14 4.18
CA VAL A 7 23.59 0.22 2.83
C VAL A 7 24.71 0.90 2.05
N GLU A 8 25.50 1.74 2.70
CA GLU A 8 26.70 2.33 2.11
C GLU A 8 27.66 1.25 1.59
N LEU A 9 27.94 0.20 2.37
CA LEU A 9 28.80 -0.90 1.94
C LEU A 9 28.23 -1.72 0.76
N ILE A 10 26.92 -1.75 0.58
CA ILE A 10 26.29 -2.41 -0.57
C ILE A 10 26.61 -1.64 -1.85
N ILE A 11 26.47 -0.32 -1.81
CA ILE A 11 26.67 0.57 -2.95
C ILE A 11 28.17 0.79 -3.21
N ARG A 12 28.93 1.08 -2.16
CA ARG A 12 30.35 1.43 -2.19
C ARG A 12 31.13 0.69 -1.08
N PRO A 13 31.76 -0.45 -1.40
CA PRO A 13 32.50 -1.25 -0.41
C PRO A 13 33.90 -0.72 -0.14
N ASP A 14 34.54 -0.14 -1.17
CA ASP A 14 35.93 0.31 -1.13
C ASP A 14 36.02 1.83 -1.25
N ILE A 15 37.02 2.40 -0.57
CA ILE A 15 37.33 3.84 -0.62
C ILE A 15 37.70 4.24 -2.06
N ASP A 16 38.33 3.34 -2.82
CA ASP A 16 38.75 3.58 -4.20
C ASP A 16 37.62 3.43 -5.23
N SER A 17 36.43 2.98 -4.81
CA SER A 17 35.29 2.89 -5.70
C SER A 17 34.84 4.28 -6.15
N LYS A 18 34.67 4.44 -7.47
CA LYS A 18 34.25 5.69 -8.12
C LYS A 18 32.73 5.90 -8.06
N ILE A 19 31.98 5.01 -7.42
CA ILE A 19 30.53 5.02 -7.38
C ILE A 19 30.05 6.07 -6.36
N ASN A 20 29.40 7.12 -6.84
CA ASN A 20 28.81 8.21 -6.08
C ASN A 20 27.31 8.33 -6.42
N LEU A 21 26.51 7.40 -5.87
CA LEU A 21 25.08 7.39 -6.11
C LEU A 21 24.41 8.59 -5.42
N ASN A 22 23.58 9.32 -6.16
CA ASN A 22 22.75 10.40 -5.65
C ASN A 22 21.28 10.14 -6.00
N LEU A 23 20.40 10.12 -5.01
CA LEU A 23 18.98 9.84 -5.22
C LEU A 23 18.12 10.55 -4.16
N SER A 24 17.00 11.09 -4.60
CA SER A 24 15.99 11.72 -3.76
C SER A 24 14.62 11.24 -4.22
N THR A 25 13.93 10.44 -3.41
CA THR A 25 12.62 9.89 -3.81
C THR A 25 11.68 9.61 -2.64
N LYS A 26 10.39 9.48 -2.95
CA LYS A 26 9.30 9.22 -2.01
C LYS A 26 9.01 7.73 -1.95
N ASN A 27 8.90 7.21 -0.74
CA ASN A 27 8.44 5.83 -0.54
C ASN A 27 6.92 5.71 -0.61
N LYS A 28 6.45 4.47 -0.69
CA LYS A 28 5.01 4.12 -0.74
C LYS A 28 4.19 4.71 0.42
N SER A 29 4.77 4.86 1.61
CA SER A 29 4.09 5.35 2.81
C SER A 29 4.32 6.83 3.13
N TYR A 30 4.81 7.61 2.15
CA TYR A 30 5.10 9.03 2.31
C TYR A 30 3.85 9.84 2.70
N THR A 31 3.97 10.66 3.75
CA THR A 31 2.87 11.50 4.26
C THR A 31 3.02 12.97 3.91
N GLY A 32 4.26 13.49 3.86
CA GLY A 32 4.53 14.91 3.66
C GLY A 32 5.86 15.34 4.30
N ASN A 33 6.20 16.62 4.17
CA ASN A 33 7.37 17.29 4.76
C ASN A 33 8.74 16.76 4.30
N GLU A 34 8.83 16.14 3.12
CA GLU A 34 10.09 15.70 2.48
C GLU A 34 11.02 15.01 3.49
N GLU A 35 12.17 15.60 3.79
CA GLU A 35 13.20 15.07 4.69
C GLU A 35 12.71 14.89 6.14
N PHE A 36 11.75 15.70 6.59
CA PHE A 36 11.19 15.68 7.95
C PHE A 36 9.93 14.82 8.08
N CYS A 37 9.77 13.84 7.18
CA CYS A 37 8.65 12.92 7.22
C CYS A 37 8.63 12.09 8.52
N VAL A 38 7.52 12.14 9.25
CA VAL A 38 7.33 11.43 10.54
C VAL A 38 7.55 9.92 10.42
N LYS A 39 7.28 9.34 9.24
CA LYS A 39 7.41 7.90 8.97
C LYS A 39 8.75 7.51 8.34
N ASP A 40 9.72 8.42 8.25
CA ASP A 40 11.02 8.17 7.61
C ASP A 40 10.86 7.53 6.21
N SER A 41 9.92 8.10 5.44
CA SER A 41 9.45 7.56 4.15
C SER A 41 9.87 8.43 2.96
N TYR A 42 10.88 9.27 3.17
CA TYR A 42 11.54 10.04 2.12
C TYR A 42 13.00 9.65 2.13
N VAL A 43 13.50 9.16 0.99
CA VAL A 43 14.82 8.57 0.89
C VAL A 43 15.76 9.52 0.20
N ILE A 44 16.86 9.81 0.87
CA ILE A 44 17.94 10.65 0.36
C ILE A 44 19.24 9.87 0.46
N ILE A 45 19.84 9.60 -0.70
CA ILE A 45 21.19 9.07 -0.84
C ILE A 45 22.05 10.17 -1.45
N ARG A 46 23.15 10.50 -0.79
CA ARG A 46 24.14 11.47 -1.28
C ARG A 46 25.51 10.82 -1.28
N ASN A 47 26.21 10.86 -2.41
CA ASN A 47 27.55 10.28 -2.56
C ASN A 47 27.65 8.86 -2.00
N SER A 48 26.68 8.01 -2.34
CA SER A 48 26.56 6.61 -1.88
C SER A 48 26.26 6.41 -0.38
N VAL A 49 26.01 7.49 0.37
CA VAL A 49 25.62 7.45 1.79
C VAL A 49 24.11 7.66 1.93
N LEU A 50 23.42 6.73 2.60
CA LEU A 50 21.99 6.85 2.91
C LEU A 50 21.83 7.79 4.13
N LEU A 51 21.27 8.98 3.91
CA LEU A 51 21.09 10.00 4.94
C LEU A 51 19.79 9.80 5.73
N CYS A 52 18.68 9.59 5.02
CA CYS A 52 17.37 9.37 5.62
C CYS A 52 16.53 8.43 4.76
N GLY A 53 15.51 7.87 5.40
CA GLY A 53 14.51 7.03 4.78
C GLY A 53 14.79 5.53 4.77
N VAL A 54 13.71 4.76 4.63
CA VAL A 54 13.75 3.29 4.59
C VAL A 54 13.80 2.74 3.16
N LEU A 55 14.45 1.60 2.95
CA LEU A 55 14.44 0.94 1.64
C LEU A 55 13.15 0.13 1.44
N ASP A 56 12.36 0.45 0.42
CA ASP A 56 11.10 -0.21 0.08
C ASP A 56 11.13 -0.87 -1.31
N LYS A 57 10.00 -1.46 -1.73
CA LYS A 57 9.86 -2.04 -3.08
C LYS A 57 9.98 -1.01 -4.20
N ALA A 58 9.70 0.27 -3.98
CA ALA A 58 9.89 1.28 -5.03
C ALA A 58 11.38 1.52 -5.31
N LEU A 59 12.21 1.42 -4.27
CA LEU A 59 13.65 1.64 -4.35
C LEU A 59 14.49 0.42 -4.74
N LEU A 60 14.08 -0.78 -4.32
CA LEU A 60 14.82 -2.02 -4.56
C LEU A 60 14.10 -3.00 -5.49
N GLY A 61 12.82 -2.77 -5.77
CA GLY A 61 11.98 -3.70 -6.53
C GLY A 61 11.88 -3.39 -8.02
N SER A 62 11.28 -4.31 -8.77
CA SER A 62 11.21 -4.28 -10.23
C SER A 62 10.20 -3.29 -10.83
N GLY A 63 9.51 -2.50 -10.00
CA GLY A 63 8.32 -1.75 -10.45
C GLY A 63 8.55 -0.28 -10.78
N SER A 64 9.68 0.31 -10.40
CA SER A 64 9.95 1.75 -10.58
C SER A 64 11.28 1.97 -11.28
N LYS A 65 11.33 3.02 -12.13
CA LYS A 65 12.57 3.53 -12.73
C LYS A 65 13.46 4.28 -11.73
N THR A 66 12.88 4.77 -10.63
CA THR A 66 13.63 5.44 -9.54
C THR A 66 14.34 4.46 -8.59
N ASN A 67 14.68 3.27 -9.07
CA ASN A 67 15.32 2.21 -8.29
C ASN A 67 16.84 2.49 -8.21
N ILE A 68 17.44 2.18 -7.06
CA ILE A 68 18.90 2.27 -6.86
C ILE A 68 19.66 1.50 -7.93
N PHE A 69 19.22 0.28 -8.27
CA PHE A 69 19.86 -0.55 -9.28
C PHE A 69 19.68 -0.02 -10.71
N HIS A 70 18.58 0.67 -10.99
CA HIS A 70 18.36 1.31 -12.29
C HIS A 70 19.31 2.48 -12.49
N ILE A 71 19.51 3.31 -11.45
CA ILE A 71 20.45 4.43 -11.50
C ILE A 71 21.89 3.93 -11.56
N LEU A 72 22.24 2.88 -10.79
CA LEU A 72 23.57 2.26 -10.88
C LEU A 72 23.84 1.72 -12.29
N LEU A 73 22.85 1.08 -12.90
CA LEU A 73 22.95 0.55 -14.27
C LEU A 73 23.22 1.66 -15.28
N HIS A 74 22.49 2.78 -15.19
CA HIS A 74 22.59 3.87 -16.14
C HIS A 74 23.85 4.73 -15.95
N ASP A 75 24.17 5.10 -14.70
CA ASP A 75 25.28 6.03 -14.41
C ASP A 75 26.65 5.34 -14.37
N TYR A 76 26.71 4.08 -13.94
CA TYR A 76 27.96 3.36 -13.67
C TYR A 76 28.12 2.04 -14.44
N GLY A 77 27.07 1.61 -15.14
CA GLY A 77 27.08 0.41 -15.97
C GLY A 77 26.56 -0.86 -15.28
N GLU A 78 26.47 -1.92 -16.08
CA GLU A 78 25.90 -3.21 -15.69
C GLU A 78 26.64 -3.87 -14.52
N ASP A 79 27.97 -3.88 -14.55
CA ASP A 79 28.81 -4.53 -13.54
C ASP A 79 28.54 -3.97 -12.14
N ALA A 80 28.44 -2.64 -12.02
CA ALA A 80 28.18 -1.97 -10.75
C ALA A 80 26.80 -2.34 -10.17
N ALA A 81 25.78 -2.44 -11.04
CA ALA A 81 24.44 -2.85 -10.62
C ALA A 81 24.40 -4.33 -10.19
N VAL A 82 25.05 -5.22 -10.94
CA VAL A 82 25.13 -6.66 -10.63
C VAL A 82 25.83 -6.90 -9.29
N ASP A 83 26.95 -6.23 -9.07
CA ASP A 83 27.70 -6.33 -7.82
C ASP A 83 26.88 -5.86 -6.61
N ALA A 84 26.19 -4.72 -6.74
CA ALA A 84 25.33 -4.19 -5.68
C ALA A 84 24.16 -5.15 -5.38
N MET A 85 23.52 -5.70 -6.41
CA MET A 85 22.46 -6.70 -6.25
C MET A 85 22.97 -7.98 -5.56
N TRP A 86 24.15 -8.46 -5.97
CA TRP A 86 24.76 -9.66 -5.40
C TRP A 86 25.11 -9.48 -3.91
N ARG A 87 25.65 -8.32 -3.53
CA ARG A 87 25.94 -7.97 -2.12
C ARG A 87 24.65 -7.94 -1.30
N LEU A 88 23.62 -7.25 -1.78
CA LEU A 88 22.32 -7.22 -1.08
C LEU A 88 21.73 -8.63 -0.92
N ALA A 89 21.78 -9.45 -1.97
CA ALA A 89 21.26 -10.81 -1.98
C ALA A 89 21.96 -11.73 -0.96
N ARG A 90 23.23 -11.47 -0.63
CA ARG A 90 23.97 -12.22 0.40
C ARG A 90 23.77 -11.65 1.80
N MET A 91 23.69 -10.33 1.94
CA MET A 91 23.60 -9.66 3.23
C MET A 91 22.20 -9.74 3.83
N ALA A 92 21.16 -9.56 3.02
CA ALA A 92 19.78 -9.55 3.51
C ALA A 92 19.36 -10.88 4.17
N PRO A 93 19.67 -12.07 3.62
CA PRO A 93 19.35 -13.35 4.27
C PRO A 93 20.06 -13.53 5.61
N VAL A 94 21.37 -13.18 5.69
CA VAL A 94 22.15 -13.30 6.95
C VAL A 94 21.58 -12.38 8.03
N PHE A 95 21.21 -11.16 7.66
CA PHE A 95 20.56 -10.24 8.59
C PHE A 95 19.20 -10.77 9.04
N LEU A 96 18.38 -11.24 8.10
CA LEU A 96 17.02 -11.70 8.40
C LEU A 96 17.00 -12.98 9.23
N SER A 97 17.91 -13.92 8.96
CA SER A 97 18.05 -15.17 9.72
C SER A 97 18.46 -14.92 11.18
N ASN A 98 19.35 -13.95 11.40
CA ASN A 98 19.85 -13.62 12.74
C ASN A 98 18.89 -12.74 13.53
N ARG A 99 18.17 -11.82 12.86
CA ARG A 99 17.14 -11.00 13.49
C ARG A 99 15.89 -11.81 13.84
N GLY A 100 15.54 -12.76 12.97
CA GLY A 100 14.28 -13.48 12.99
C GLY A 100 13.14 -12.62 12.46
N PHE A 101 12.37 -13.16 11.52
CA PHE A 101 11.12 -12.59 11.04
C PHE A 101 10.10 -13.70 10.94
N SER A 102 9.04 -13.61 11.73
CA SER A 102 8.00 -14.62 11.82
C SER A 102 6.63 -13.97 11.85
N ILE A 103 5.64 -14.69 11.34
CA ILE A 103 4.23 -14.33 11.40
C ILE A 103 3.53 -15.36 12.28
N GLY A 104 2.77 -14.90 13.25
CA GLY A 104 2.01 -15.74 14.16
C GLY A 104 0.52 -15.46 14.08
N ILE A 105 -0.29 -16.37 14.63
CA ILE A 105 -1.73 -16.09 14.80
C ILE A 105 -1.96 -14.85 15.68
N GLY A 106 -1.02 -14.55 16.60
CA GLY A 106 -1.02 -13.38 17.49
C GLY A 106 -1.06 -12.03 16.75
N ASP A 107 -0.53 -11.98 15.54
CA ASP A 107 -0.52 -10.80 14.66
C ASP A 107 -1.92 -10.46 14.11
N VAL A 108 -2.83 -11.42 14.22
CA VAL A 108 -4.22 -11.38 13.75
C VAL A 108 -5.20 -11.58 14.93
N ARG A 109 -4.70 -11.85 16.15
CA ARG A 109 -5.49 -12.27 17.32
C ARG A 109 -6.01 -11.08 18.15
N PRO A 110 -7.25 -11.16 18.69
CA PRO A 110 -7.74 -10.27 19.74
C PRO A 110 -7.11 -10.55 21.12
N SER A 111 -7.32 -9.64 22.09
CA SER A 111 -6.51 -9.55 23.32
C SER A 111 -6.68 -10.73 24.32
N PRO A 112 -5.65 -11.04 25.13
CA PRO A 112 -5.64 -12.18 26.08
C PRO A 112 -6.66 -12.08 27.22
N ALA A 113 -7.04 -10.87 27.65
CA ALA A 113 -8.08 -10.67 28.66
C ALA A 113 -9.44 -11.25 28.21
N LEU A 114 -9.76 -11.08 26.92
CA LEU A 114 -10.96 -11.63 26.28
C LEU A 114 -11.01 -13.16 26.35
N LEU A 115 -9.85 -13.79 26.17
CA LEU A 115 -9.74 -15.23 26.05
C LEU A 115 -9.93 -15.92 27.40
N LYS A 116 -9.50 -15.26 28.49
CA LYS A 116 -9.73 -15.72 29.86
C LYS A 116 -11.21 -15.65 30.23
N GLU A 117 -11.86 -14.52 29.95
CA GLU A 117 -13.30 -14.36 30.22
C GLU A 117 -14.15 -15.30 29.34
N LYS A 118 -13.80 -15.49 28.07
CA LYS A 118 -14.41 -16.51 27.20
C LYS A 118 -14.29 -17.91 27.80
N ALA A 119 -13.12 -18.26 28.34
CA ALA A 119 -12.91 -19.57 28.96
C ALA A 119 -13.75 -19.76 30.23
N GLU A 120 -13.91 -18.72 31.05
CA GLU A 120 -14.76 -18.76 32.25
C GLU A 120 -16.25 -18.89 31.88
N LEU A 121 -16.72 -18.18 30.86
CA LEU A 121 -18.09 -18.28 30.35
C LEU A 121 -18.38 -19.66 29.76
N LEU A 122 -17.48 -20.20 28.93
CA LEU A 122 -17.63 -21.54 28.37
C LEU A 122 -17.60 -22.62 29.46
N LYS A 123 -16.73 -22.49 30.45
CA LYS A 123 -16.67 -23.44 31.58
C LYS A 123 -17.96 -23.45 32.39
N THR A 124 -18.58 -22.29 32.56
CA THR A 124 -19.85 -22.17 33.29
C THR A 124 -21.00 -22.74 32.46
N GLY A 125 -21.03 -22.43 31.16
CA GLY A 125 -22.05 -22.92 30.24
C GLY A 125 -22.01 -24.43 30.00
N TYR A 126 -20.82 -25.02 29.86
CA TYR A 126 -20.69 -26.47 29.70
C TYR A 126 -21.09 -27.24 30.97
N LYS A 127 -20.81 -26.70 32.16
CA LYS A 127 -21.30 -27.31 33.41
C LYS A 127 -22.82 -27.42 33.45
N VAL A 128 -23.54 -26.38 33.03
CA VAL A 128 -25.01 -26.41 32.98
C VAL A 128 -25.51 -27.44 31.96
N CYS A 129 -24.82 -27.57 30.82
CA CYS A 129 -25.14 -28.62 29.84
C CYS A 129 -24.88 -30.03 30.42
N ASP A 130 -23.79 -30.22 31.16
CA ASP A 130 -23.44 -31.48 31.82
C ASP A 130 -24.48 -31.84 32.90
N GLU A 131 -24.97 -30.85 33.66
CA GLU A 131 -26.05 -31.01 34.65
C GLU A 131 -27.37 -31.46 33.99
N TYR A 132 -27.71 -30.94 32.79
CA TYR A 132 -28.87 -31.43 32.04
C TYR A 132 -28.69 -32.86 31.54
N ILE A 133 -27.47 -33.23 31.12
CA ILE A 133 -27.14 -34.60 30.70
C ILE A 133 -27.24 -35.57 31.88
N GLU A 134 -26.77 -35.19 33.08
CA GLU A 134 -26.91 -35.98 34.30
C GLU A 134 -28.37 -36.08 34.77
N SER A 135 -29.13 -35.00 34.65
CA SER A 135 -30.56 -34.98 34.99
C SER A 135 -31.39 -35.90 34.11
N LEU A 136 -31.00 -36.08 32.83
CA LEU A 136 -31.59 -37.07 31.94
C LEU A 136 -31.22 -38.50 32.35
N LYS A 137 -29.93 -38.76 32.67
CA LYS A 137 -29.48 -40.09 33.15
C LYS A 137 -30.19 -40.53 34.43
N ASN A 138 -30.52 -39.57 35.30
CA ASN A 138 -31.23 -39.80 36.56
C ASN A 138 -32.77 -39.80 36.40
N GLY A 139 -33.30 -39.62 35.18
CA GLY A 139 -34.74 -39.65 34.89
C GLY A 139 -35.54 -38.48 35.46
N GLN A 140 -34.90 -37.35 35.78
CA GLN A 140 -35.53 -36.21 36.45
C GLN A 140 -35.94 -35.07 35.50
N LEU A 141 -35.68 -35.21 34.19
CA LEU A 141 -35.94 -34.17 33.19
C LEU A 141 -37.42 -34.13 32.80
N LYS A 142 -38.13 -33.03 33.08
CA LYS A 142 -39.54 -32.86 32.68
C LYS A 142 -39.64 -32.58 31.17
N ALA A 143 -40.30 -33.47 30.45
CA ALA A 143 -40.54 -33.32 29.01
C ALA A 143 -41.40 -32.09 28.69
N GLN A 144 -41.04 -31.35 27.64
CA GLN A 144 -41.89 -30.28 27.11
C GLN A 144 -43.10 -30.88 26.36
N PRO A 145 -44.25 -30.17 26.30
CA PRO A 145 -45.45 -30.70 25.65
C PRO A 145 -45.20 -31.00 24.16
N GLY A 146 -45.32 -32.27 23.77
CA GLY A 146 -45.18 -32.71 22.38
C GLY A 146 -43.77 -33.16 21.95
N CYS A 147 -42.78 -33.17 22.85
CA CYS A 147 -41.40 -33.62 22.55
C CYS A 147 -41.02 -34.87 23.36
N THR A 148 -40.13 -35.70 22.81
CA THR A 148 -39.51 -36.80 23.58
C THR A 148 -38.50 -36.26 24.59
N GLU A 149 -38.11 -37.07 25.58
CA GLU A 149 -37.13 -36.67 26.62
C GLU A 149 -35.78 -36.26 26.01
N HIS A 150 -35.34 -36.97 24.96
CA HIS A 150 -34.13 -36.63 24.20
C HIS A 150 -34.27 -35.34 23.38
N GLN A 151 -35.41 -35.12 22.72
CA GLN A 151 -35.67 -33.88 21.98
C GLN A 151 -35.77 -32.66 22.92
N THR A 152 -36.30 -32.88 24.13
CA THR A 152 -36.37 -31.84 25.17
C THR A 152 -34.98 -31.46 25.68
N LEU A 153 -34.09 -32.45 25.88
CA LEU A 153 -32.68 -32.20 26.22
C LEU A 153 -31.98 -31.38 25.12
N GLU A 154 -32.15 -31.80 23.86
CA GLU A 154 -31.55 -31.10 22.71
C GLU A 154 -32.00 -29.64 22.64
N ALA A 155 -33.29 -29.36 22.84
CA ALA A 155 -33.82 -28.01 22.86
C ALA A 155 -33.27 -27.17 24.02
N LEU A 156 -33.12 -27.74 25.22
CA LEU A 156 -32.55 -27.04 26.38
C LEU A 156 -31.06 -26.73 26.20
N ILE A 157 -30.29 -27.69 25.68
CA ILE A 157 -28.86 -27.51 25.37
C ILE A 157 -28.70 -26.46 24.26
N LEU A 158 -29.50 -26.52 23.19
CA LEU A 158 -29.46 -25.52 22.11
C LEU A 158 -29.81 -24.12 22.61
N LYS A 159 -30.78 -24.01 23.53
CA LYS A 159 -31.14 -22.74 24.17
C LYS A 159 -29.98 -22.19 25.00
N GLU A 160 -29.35 -23.01 25.83
CA GLU A 160 -28.22 -22.54 26.64
C GLU A 160 -26.97 -22.24 25.83
N LEU A 161 -26.64 -23.06 24.83
CA LEU A 161 -25.54 -22.77 23.91
C LEU A 161 -25.78 -21.46 23.14
N SER A 162 -27.04 -21.14 22.81
CA SER A 162 -27.40 -19.85 22.21
C SER A 162 -27.24 -18.69 23.20
N ALA A 163 -27.66 -18.85 24.44
CA ALA A 163 -27.47 -17.84 25.49
C ALA A 163 -25.98 -17.62 25.81
N ILE A 164 -25.18 -18.68 25.89
CA ILE A 164 -23.72 -18.61 26.06
C ILE A 164 -23.08 -17.88 24.88
N ARG A 165 -23.52 -18.14 23.65
CA ARG A 165 -23.06 -17.42 22.46
C ARG A 165 -23.34 -15.93 22.57
N ASP A 166 -24.55 -15.55 22.98
CA ASP A 166 -24.97 -14.16 23.08
C ASP A 166 -24.26 -13.44 24.26
N HIS A 167 -24.11 -14.10 25.41
CA HIS A 167 -23.39 -13.60 26.57
C HIS A 167 -21.87 -13.51 26.32
N ALA A 168 -21.28 -14.49 25.65
CA ALA A 168 -19.89 -14.42 25.21
C ALA A 168 -19.68 -13.28 24.20
N GLY A 169 -20.65 -13.06 23.30
CA GLY A 169 -20.67 -11.90 22.40
C GLY A 169 -20.70 -10.57 23.16
N GLN A 170 -21.59 -10.43 24.14
CA GLN A 170 -21.73 -9.21 24.96
C GLN A 170 -20.56 -8.99 25.94
N ALA A 171 -20.02 -10.04 26.54
CA ALA A 171 -18.82 -10.00 27.37
C ALA A 171 -17.59 -9.58 26.55
N CYS A 172 -17.47 -10.13 25.33
CA CYS A 172 -16.46 -9.70 24.39
C CYS A 172 -16.56 -8.19 24.09
N LEU A 173 -17.77 -7.66 23.94
CA LEU A 173 -17.97 -6.22 23.74
C LEU A 173 -17.59 -5.39 24.98
N ARG A 174 -17.70 -5.89 26.20
CA ARG A 174 -17.53 -5.08 27.41
C ARG A 174 -16.07 -4.87 27.86
N ASN A 175 -15.20 -5.88 27.80
CA ASN A 175 -13.91 -5.88 28.51
C ASN A 175 -12.64 -5.76 27.67
N LEU A 176 -12.77 -5.43 26.39
CA LEU A 176 -11.61 -5.38 25.51
C LEU A 176 -10.74 -4.13 25.79
N SER A 177 -9.45 -4.33 26.06
CA SER A 177 -8.43 -3.28 26.10
C SER A 177 -7.55 -3.31 24.83
N ARG A 178 -7.56 -2.16 24.12
CA ARG A 178 -6.57 -1.59 23.17
C ARG A 178 -5.66 -2.63 22.47
N PRO A 179 -6.06 -3.35 21.39
CA PRO A 179 -6.51 -2.79 20.10
C PRO A 179 -7.68 -3.54 19.40
N SER A 180 -8.44 -4.38 20.11
CA SER A 180 -9.53 -5.18 19.50
C SER A 180 -10.97 -4.82 19.94
N SER A 181 -11.19 -4.10 21.07
CA SER A 181 -12.51 -3.58 21.51
C SER A 181 -13.07 -2.57 20.56
N ALA A 182 -12.27 -1.52 20.39
CA ALA A 182 -12.68 -0.33 19.70
C ALA A 182 -12.95 -0.72 18.26
N LEU A 183 -12.07 -1.53 17.68
CA LEU A 183 -12.24 -2.06 16.34
C LEU A 183 -13.49 -2.94 16.17
N LEU A 184 -13.77 -3.88 17.09
CA LEU A 184 -14.96 -4.73 16.95
C LEU A 184 -16.27 -3.96 17.19
N LYS A 185 -16.27 -2.99 18.11
CA LYS A 185 -17.41 -2.07 18.31
C LYS A 185 -17.61 -1.13 17.13
N GLU A 186 -16.55 -0.46 16.70
CA GLU A 186 -16.52 0.44 15.54
C GLU A 186 -16.96 -0.35 14.30
N LYS A 187 -16.46 -1.57 14.10
CA LYS A 187 -16.94 -2.48 13.05
C LYS A 187 -18.44 -2.78 13.17
N ALA A 188 -18.92 -3.17 14.35
CA ALA A 188 -20.33 -3.51 14.55
C ALA A 188 -21.26 -2.30 14.34
N GLU A 189 -20.85 -1.12 14.78
CA GLU A 189 -21.55 0.15 14.57
C GLU A 189 -21.55 0.56 13.10
N LEU A 190 -20.41 0.41 12.40
CA LEU A 190 -20.28 0.65 10.96
C LEU A 190 -21.17 -0.30 10.15
N LEU A 191 -21.15 -1.60 10.46
CA LEU A 191 -21.99 -2.60 9.81
C LEU A 191 -23.48 -2.32 10.04
N LYS A 192 -23.87 -2.04 11.29
CA LYS A 192 -25.26 -1.72 11.63
C LYS A 192 -25.75 -0.47 10.90
N THR A 193 -24.91 0.56 10.82
CA THR A 193 -25.24 1.80 10.11
C THR A 193 -25.32 1.56 8.61
N GLY A 194 -24.34 0.87 8.03
CA GLY A 194 -24.31 0.56 6.61
C GLY A 194 -25.44 -0.36 6.13
N TYR A 195 -25.81 -1.37 6.94
CA TYR A 195 -26.95 -2.24 6.62
C TYR A 195 -28.27 -1.48 6.67
N LYS A 196 -28.46 -0.56 7.64
CA LYS A 196 -29.64 0.32 7.66
C LYS A 196 -29.77 1.14 6.38
N VAL A 197 -28.68 1.76 5.92
CA VAL A 197 -28.67 2.52 4.66
C VAL A 197 -29.00 1.61 3.46
N CYS A 198 -28.47 0.39 3.43
CA CYS A 198 -28.82 -0.58 2.39
C CYS A 198 -30.30 -0.97 2.42
N ASP A 199 -30.85 -1.19 3.62
CA ASP A 199 -32.27 -1.52 3.81
C ASP A 199 -33.17 -0.36 3.40
N GLU A 200 -32.79 0.89 3.71
CA GLU A 200 -33.47 2.12 3.25
C GLU A 200 -33.50 2.22 1.72
N TYR A 201 -32.41 1.87 1.02
CA TYR A 201 -32.41 1.83 -0.44
C TYR A 201 -33.31 0.71 -0.99
N ILE A 202 -33.33 -0.46 -0.34
CA ILE A 202 -34.20 -1.58 -0.72
C ILE A 202 -35.68 -1.20 -0.53
N GLU A 203 -36.02 -0.50 0.55
CA GLU A 203 -37.38 0.02 0.80
C GLU A 203 -37.75 1.11 -0.20
N SER A 204 -36.83 2.02 -0.51
CA SER A 204 -37.03 3.07 -1.51
C SER A 204 -37.36 2.49 -2.89
N LEU A 205 -36.73 1.38 -3.27
CA LEU A 205 -37.06 0.65 -4.50
C LEU A 205 -38.47 0.02 -4.42
N LYS A 206 -38.82 -0.62 -3.30
CA LYS A 206 -40.17 -1.22 -3.12
C LYS A 206 -41.28 -0.17 -3.22
N ASN A 207 -41.00 1.04 -2.76
CA ASN A 207 -41.92 2.18 -2.80
C ASN A 207 -41.89 2.94 -4.15
N GLY A 208 -41.04 2.54 -5.11
CA GLY A 208 -40.91 3.21 -6.41
C GLY A 208 -40.32 4.62 -6.34
N GLN A 209 -39.60 4.96 -5.26
CA GLN A 209 -39.05 6.30 -5.01
C GLN A 209 -37.58 6.45 -5.43
N LEU A 210 -36.93 5.36 -5.85
CA LEU A 210 -35.51 5.35 -6.18
C LEU A 210 -35.26 5.98 -7.56
N LYS A 211 -34.57 7.12 -7.59
CA LYS A 211 -34.19 7.78 -8.84
C LYS A 211 -33.11 6.98 -9.58
N ALA A 212 -33.41 6.53 -10.78
CA ALA A 212 -32.46 5.85 -11.64
C ALA A 212 -31.30 6.76 -12.06
N GLN A 213 -30.08 6.22 -12.07
CA GLN A 213 -28.92 6.91 -12.63
C GLN A 213 -28.99 6.93 -14.17
N PRO A 214 -28.37 7.92 -14.85
CA PRO A 214 -28.39 8.02 -16.30
C PRO A 214 -27.84 6.74 -16.94
N GLY A 215 -28.62 6.14 -17.85
CA GLY A 215 -28.24 4.90 -18.56
C GLY A 215 -28.41 3.60 -17.76
N CYS A 216 -28.90 3.66 -16.51
CA CYS A 216 -29.14 2.50 -15.66
C CYS A 216 -30.64 2.30 -15.41
N THR A 217 -31.05 1.04 -15.28
CA THR A 217 -32.37 0.71 -14.73
C THR A 217 -32.44 1.00 -13.23
N GLU A 218 -33.65 1.10 -12.65
CA GLU A 218 -33.83 1.29 -11.20
C GLU A 218 -33.16 0.17 -10.39
N HIS A 219 -33.23 -1.08 -10.86
CA HIS A 219 -32.56 -2.21 -10.23
C HIS A 219 -31.03 -2.11 -10.32
N GLN A 220 -30.47 -1.78 -11.49
CA GLN A 220 -29.03 -1.59 -11.63
C GLN A 220 -28.54 -0.41 -10.77
N THR A 221 -29.35 0.64 -10.64
CA THR A 221 -29.06 1.78 -9.78
C THR A 221 -29.01 1.36 -8.31
N LEU A 222 -29.96 0.53 -7.86
CA LEU A 222 -29.94 -0.03 -6.50
C LEU A 222 -28.66 -0.85 -6.25
N GLU A 223 -28.30 -1.73 -7.18
CA GLU A 223 -27.10 -2.56 -7.07
C GLU A 223 -25.82 -1.72 -6.97
N ALA A 224 -25.71 -0.68 -7.79
CA ALA A 224 -24.56 0.23 -7.78
C ALA A 224 -24.46 1.01 -6.45
N LEU A 225 -25.58 1.50 -5.92
CA LEU A 225 -25.61 2.20 -4.64
C LEU A 225 -25.22 1.27 -3.48
N ILE A 226 -25.77 0.05 -3.44
CA ILE A 226 -25.42 -0.92 -2.40
C ILE A 226 -23.94 -1.31 -2.49
N LEU A 227 -23.41 -1.58 -3.68
CA LEU A 227 -22.00 -1.91 -3.86
C LEU A 227 -21.08 -0.78 -3.37
N LYS A 228 -21.45 0.47 -3.62
CA LYS A 228 -20.73 1.65 -3.15
C LYS A 228 -20.69 1.71 -1.63
N GLU A 229 -21.83 1.55 -0.96
CA GLU A 229 -21.91 1.55 0.51
C GLU A 229 -21.10 0.40 1.12
N LEU A 230 -21.27 -0.82 0.60
CA LEU A 230 -20.57 -2.00 1.11
C LEU A 230 -19.05 -1.92 0.89
N SER A 231 -18.60 -1.26 -0.18
CA SER A 231 -17.18 -0.96 -0.40
C SER A 231 -16.67 0.05 0.61
N ALA A 232 -17.44 1.11 0.91
CA ALA A 232 -17.06 2.11 1.91
C ALA A 232 -16.95 1.49 3.32
N ILE A 233 -17.87 0.59 3.69
CA ILE A 233 -17.80 -0.16 4.96
C ILE A 233 -16.48 -0.91 5.08
N ARG A 234 -16.10 -1.65 4.03
CA ARG A 234 -14.83 -2.41 4.01
C ARG A 234 -13.64 -1.48 4.19
N ASP A 235 -13.61 -0.36 3.45
CA ASP A 235 -12.47 0.55 3.48
C ASP A 235 -12.34 1.25 4.85
N HIS A 236 -13.46 1.65 5.47
CA HIS A 236 -13.50 2.21 6.82
C HIS A 236 -13.05 1.19 7.88
N ALA A 237 -13.56 -0.05 7.79
CA ALA A 237 -13.15 -1.14 8.67
C ALA A 237 -11.66 -1.48 8.52
N GLY A 238 -11.13 -1.40 7.30
CA GLY A 238 -9.71 -1.53 7.01
C GLY A 238 -8.86 -0.43 7.63
N GLN A 239 -9.26 0.83 7.50
CA GLN A 239 -8.54 1.95 8.13
C GLN A 239 -8.56 1.86 9.66
N ALA A 240 -9.71 1.54 10.25
CA ALA A 240 -9.84 1.29 11.68
C ALA A 240 -8.90 0.17 12.14
N CYS A 241 -8.74 -0.88 11.33
CA CYS A 241 -7.75 -1.94 11.56
C CYS A 241 -6.32 -1.42 11.60
N LEU A 242 -5.90 -0.71 10.56
CA LEU A 242 -4.52 -0.23 10.46
C LEU A 242 -4.12 0.73 11.58
N ARG A 243 -5.05 1.56 12.08
CA ARG A 243 -4.81 2.45 13.22
C ARG A 243 -4.56 1.71 14.53
N ASN A 244 -5.17 0.53 14.69
CA ASN A 244 -5.11 -0.26 15.92
C ASN A 244 -3.98 -1.29 15.91
N LEU A 245 -3.36 -1.57 14.77
CA LEU A 245 -2.26 -2.54 14.70
C LEU A 245 -0.97 -1.99 15.29
N SER A 246 -0.20 -2.87 15.94
CA SER A 246 1.13 -2.51 16.45
C SER A 246 2.10 -2.22 15.30
N ARG A 247 3.03 -1.30 15.52
CA ARG A 247 4.09 -0.96 14.54
C ARG A 247 4.96 -2.17 14.16
N HIS A 248 5.14 -3.11 15.10
CA HIS A 248 5.96 -4.30 14.91
C HIS A 248 5.19 -5.50 14.33
N ASN A 249 3.94 -5.29 13.89
CA ASN A 249 3.15 -6.37 13.32
C ASN A 249 3.78 -6.86 11.99
N ALA A 250 3.98 -8.17 11.85
CA ALA A 250 4.68 -8.74 10.70
C ALA A 250 3.94 -8.52 9.36
N PRO A 251 2.62 -8.78 9.24
CA PRO A 251 1.85 -8.49 8.02
C PRO A 251 1.89 -7.00 7.64
N LEU A 252 1.81 -6.11 8.64
CA LEU A 252 1.88 -4.67 8.42
C LEU A 252 3.24 -4.28 7.85
N THR A 253 4.32 -4.82 8.40
CA THR A 253 5.69 -4.60 7.92
C THR A 253 5.83 -5.04 6.45
N MET A 254 5.31 -6.21 6.09
CA MET A 254 5.35 -6.72 4.71
C MET A 254 4.54 -5.85 3.73
N ALA A 255 3.37 -5.36 4.14
CA ALA A 255 2.54 -4.50 3.30
C ALA A 255 3.16 -3.10 3.10
N VAL A 256 3.81 -2.56 4.14
CA VAL A 256 4.51 -1.27 4.10
C VAL A 256 5.76 -1.35 3.22
N CYS A 257 6.62 -2.36 3.39
CA CYS A 257 7.80 -2.52 2.54
C CYS A 257 7.44 -2.98 1.11
N GLY A 258 6.24 -3.53 0.92
CA GLY A 258 5.73 -3.97 -0.38
C GLY A 258 6.23 -5.33 -0.82
N SER A 259 6.80 -6.15 0.08
CA SER A 259 7.32 -7.48 -0.24
C SER A 259 6.22 -8.45 -0.65
N LYS A 260 5.27 -8.71 0.26
CA LYS A 260 4.07 -9.53 0.00
C LYS A 260 2.88 -9.03 0.82
N GLY A 261 1.70 -9.14 0.22
CA GLY A 261 0.45 -8.71 0.83
C GLY A 261 0.18 -7.22 0.65
N SER A 262 -1.07 -6.87 0.88
CA SER A 262 -1.60 -5.51 0.78
C SER A 262 -2.34 -5.13 2.06
N PHE A 263 -2.63 -3.84 2.23
CA PHE A 263 -3.49 -3.38 3.32
C PHE A 263 -4.89 -4.01 3.27
N ILE A 264 -5.40 -4.30 2.07
CA ILE A 264 -6.67 -5.00 1.87
C ILE A 264 -6.58 -6.41 2.44
N ASN A 265 -5.51 -7.16 2.15
CA ASN A 265 -5.35 -8.52 2.66
C ASN A 265 -5.32 -8.55 4.20
N ILE A 266 -4.65 -7.57 4.83
CA ILE A 266 -4.63 -7.42 6.30
C ILE A 266 -6.03 -7.13 6.83
N SER A 267 -6.75 -6.21 6.18
CA SER A 267 -8.14 -5.88 6.53
C SER A 267 -9.07 -7.09 6.41
N GLN A 268 -8.91 -7.94 5.39
CA GLN A 268 -9.71 -9.16 5.23
C GLN A 268 -9.39 -10.24 6.28
N MET A 269 -8.13 -10.35 6.68
CA MET A 269 -7.72 -11.28 7.75
C MET A 269 -8.27 -10.87 9.12
N ILE A 270 -8.33 -9.56 9.42
CA ILE A 270 -8.63 -9.06 10.77
C ILE A 270 -10.05 -8.48 10.88
N ALA A 271 -10.43 -7.59 9.96
CA ALA A 271 -11.65 -6.78 10.06
C ALA A 271 -12.85 -7.44 9.38
N CYS A 272 -12.92 -7.46 8.05
CA CYS A 272 -14.00 -8.09 7.28
C CYS A 272 -13.53 -8.42 5.88
N VAL A 273 -14.00 -9.54 5.32
CA VAL A 273 -13.66 -9.93 3.94
C VAL A 273 -14.32 -8.98 2.92
N GLY A 274 -15.55 -8.57 3.19
CA GLY A 274 -16.33 -7.63 2.38
C GLY A 274 -17.17 -8.31 1.30
N GLN A 275 -17.67 -7.50 0.36
CA GLN A 275 -18.55 -7.97 -0.71
C GLN A 275 -17.84 -8.94 -1.66
N GLN A 276 -18.44 -10.12 -1.88
CA GLN A 276 -18.04 -11.03 -2.96
C GLN A 276 -18.73 -10.60 -4.24
N ALA A 277 -17.95 -10.23 -5.25
CA ALA A 277 -18.45 -9.91 -6.58
C ALA A 277 -18.16 -11.07 -7.53
N ILE A 278 -19.13 -11.38 -8.39
CA ILE A 278 -19.02 -12.35 -9.48
C ILE A 278 -19.30 -11.59 -10.77
N SER A 279 -18.31 -11.53 -11.66
CA SER A 279 -18.39 -10.84 -12.96
C SER A 279 -18.83 -9.38 -12.84
N GLY A 280 -18.33 -8.68 -11.81
CA GLY A 280 -18.62 -7.28 -11.55
C GLY A 280 -19.97 -7.01 -10.85
N HIS A 281 -20.76 -8.05 -10.56
CA HIS A 281 -22.05 -7.94 -9.89
C HIS A 281 -22.06 -8.67 -8.55
N ARG A 282 -23.05 -8.38 -7.69
CA ARG A 282 -23.31 -9.23 -6.51
C ARG A 282 -23.75 -10.63 -6.97
N PRO A 283 -23.60 -11.68 -6.15
CA PRO A 283 -23.91 -13.05 -6.57
C PRO A 283 -25.32 -13.17 -7.13
N PRO A 284 -25.47 -13.82 -8.30
CA PRO A 284 -26.76 -13.98 -8.93
C PRO A 284 -27.67 -14.92 -8.13
N ASP A 285 -28.96 -14.92 -8.46
CA ASP A 285 -29.92 -15.86 -7.87
C ASP A 285 -29.71 -17.25 -8.47
N GLY A 286 -29.16 -18.16 -7.68
CA GLY A 286 -28.95 -19.57 -8.07
C GLY A 286 -30.20 -20.43 -7.94
N PHE A 287 -31.24 -19.93 -7.25
CA PHE A 287 -32.55 -20.54 -7.10
C PHE A 287 -33.65 -19.56 -7.53
N GLU A 288 -34.90 -20.03 -7.60
CA GLU A 288 -36.07 -19.19 -7.89
C GLU A 288 -36.15 -18.00 -6.93
N ASP A 289 -35.91 -16.79 -7.45
CA ASP A 289 -35.91 -15.49 -6.74
C ASP A 289 -34.98 -15.39 -5.51
N ARG A 290 -33.93 -16.20 -5.40
CA ARG A 290 -32.96 -16.12 -4.29
C ARG A 290 -31.61 -16.74 -4.60
N SER A 291 -30.60 -16.32 -3.87
CA SER A 291 -29.22 -16.81 -3.99
C SER A 291 -29.03 -18.21 -3.41
N LEU A 292 -29.51 -18.44 -2.17
CA LEU A 292 -29.42 -19.71 -1.46
C LEU A 292 -30.77 -20.07 -0.80
N PRO A 293 -31.05 -21.37 -0.54
CA PRO A 293 -32.30 -21.80 0.08
C PRO A 293 -32.47 -21.33 1.53
N HIS A 294 -31.37 -20.92 2.18
CA HIS A 294 -31.35 -20.39 3.55
C HIS A 294 -31.88 -18.96 3.65
N PHE A 295 -32.04 -18.26 2.53
CA PHE A 295 -32.60 -16.91 2.48
C PHE A 295 -34.04 -16.94 1.95
N GLU A 296 -34.80 -15.92 2.35
CA GLU A 296 -36.18 -15.74 1.90
C GLU A 296 -36.23 -15.33 0.43
N ARG A 297 -37.34 -15.65 -0.24
CA ARG A 297 -37.54 -15.27 -1.65
C ARG A 297 -37.55 -13.75 -1.80
N ARG A 298 -36.90 -13.25 -2.86
CA ARG A 298 -36.75 -11.81 -3.18
C ARG A 298 -36.00 -10.99 -2.13
N GLN A 299 -35.26 -11.64 -1.22
CA GLN A 299 -34.44 -10.96 -0.23
C GLN A 299 -33.17 -10.40 -0.89
N LYS A 300 -33.00 -9.06 -0.86
CA LYS A 300 -31.86 -8.33 -1.45
C LYS A 300 -30.87 -7.77 -0.42
N THR A 301 -30.97 -8.23 0.83
CA THR A 301 -30.09 -7.79 1.93
C THR A 301 -28.62 -8.09 1.60
N PRO A 302 -27.66 -7.33 2.17
CA PRO A 302 -26.24 -7.55 1.92
C PRO A 302 -25.80 -9.01 2.17
N ALA A 303 -26.22 -9.62 3.28
CA ALA A 303 -25.88 -11.00 3.61
C ALA A 303 -26.47 -12.02 2.62
N ALA A 304 -27.70 -11.81 2.14
CA ALA A 304 -28.32 -12.68 1.13
C ALA A 304 -27.62 -12.57 -0.23
N LYS A 305 -26.99 -11.44 -0.52
CA LYS A 305 -26.27 -11.16 -1.76
C LYS A 305 -24.76 -11.12 -1.56
N GLY A 306 -24.21 -12.00 -0.73
CA GLY A 306 -22.78 -12.31 -0.70
C GLY A 306 -21.87 -11.30 -0.03
N PHE A 307 -22.39 -10.43 0.84
CA PHE A 307 -21.54 -9.65 1.73
C PHE A 307 -21.04 -10.52 2.89
N VAL A 308 -19.72 -10.60 3.04
CA VAL A 308 -19.07 -11.37 4.10
C VAL A 308 -18.61 -10.42 5.19
N GLU A 309 -19.32 -10.43 6.33
CA GLU A 309 -19.02 -9.56 7.46
C GLU A 309 -17.87 -10.11 8.30
N ASN A 310 -17.72 -11.43 8.34
CA ASN A 310 -16.68 -12.09 9.09
C ASN A 310 -15.30 -11.88 8.45
N SER A 311 -14.26 -11.98 9.27
CA SER A 311 -12.86 -12.00 8.81
C SER A 311 -12.36 -13.44 8.73
N PHE A 312 -11.23 -13.67 8.06
CA PHE A 312 -10.63 -15.02 8.06
C PHE A 312 -10.23 -15.47 9.46
N TYR A 313 -9.92 -14.55 10.36
CA TYR A 313 -9.64 -14.86 11.76
C TYR A 313 -10.89 -15.29 12.54
N SER A 314 -12.02 -14.59 12.37
CA SER A 314 -13.26 -14.94 13.07
C SER A 314 -13.86 -16.26 12.54
N GLY A 315 -13.56 -16.60 11.30
CA GLY A 315 -14.12 -17.74 10.60
C GLY A 315 -15.41 -17.35 9.87
N LEU A 316 -15.60 -17.95 8.68
CA LEU A 316 -16.77 -17.69 7.84
C LEU A 316 -17.93 -18.60 8.22
N THR A 317 -19.15 -18.07 8.16
CA THR A 317 -20.37 -18.88 8.23
C THR A 317 -20.52 -19.74 6.97
N PRO A 318 -21.34 -20.81 6.98
CA PRO A 318 -21.50 -21.68 5.81
C PRO A 318 -21.95 -20.95 4.54
N THR A 319 -22.86 -19.97 4.66
CA THR A 319 -23.34 -19.17 3.52
C THR A 319 -22.25 -18.22 3.01
N GLU A 320 -21.52 -17.55 3.90
CA GLU A 320 -20.37 -16.69 3.54
C GLU A 320 -19.26 -17.48 2.87
N PHE A 321 -18.92 -18.67 3.40
CA PHE A 321 -17.92 -19.55 2.82
C PHE A 321 -18.29 -19.96 1.40
N PHE A 322 -19.57 -20.27 1.16
CA PHE A 322 -20.06 -20.62 -0.17
C PHE A 322 -19.94 -19.46 -1.15
N PHE A 323 -20.38 -18.25 -0.77
CA PHE A 323 -20.22 -17.06 -1.61
C PHE A 323 -18.75 -16.70 -1.88
N HIS A 324 -17.89 -16.84 -0.88
CA HIS A 324 -16.46 -16.62 -1.04
C HIS A 324 -15.84 -17.62 -2.02
N THR A 325 -16.25 -18.89 -1.95
CA THR A 325 -15.78 -19.93 -2.87
C THR A 325 -16.22 -19.66 -4.31
N MET A 326 -17.42 -19.09 -4.53
CA MET A 326 -17.85 -18.68 -5.86
C MET A 326 -16.90 -17.63 -6.48
N GLY A 327 -16.59 -16.56 -5.74
CA GLY A 327 -15.66 -15.53 -6.19
C GLY A 327 -14.24 -16.06 -6.42
N GLY A 328 -13.78 -16.97 -5.55
CA GLY A 328 -12.49 -17.65 -5.73
C GLY A 328 -12.42 -18.48 -7.01
N ARG A 329 -13.52 -19.19 -7.36
CA ARG A 329 -13.58 -20.00 -8.57
C ARG A 329 -13.55 -19.16 -9.85
N GLU A 330 -14.21 -17.99 -9.85
CA GLU A 330 -14.14 -17.06 -10.98
C GLU A 330 -12.69 -16.66 -11.27
N GLY A 331 -11.92 -16.25 -10.26
CA GLY A 331 -10.52 -15.87 -10.44
C GLY A 331 -9.63 -16.98 -10.99
N LEU A 332 -9.87 -18.24 -10.57
CA LEU A 332 -9.16 -19.41 -11.10
C LEU A 332 -9.49 -19.67 -12.57
N VAL A 333 -10.76 -19.56 -12.94
CA VAL A 333 -11.22 -19.78 -14.33
C VAL A 333 -10.75 -18.64 -15.23
N ASP A 334 -10.84 -17.40 -14.79
CA ASP A 334 -10.40 -16.22 -15.54
C ASP A 334 -8.90 -16.29 -15.88
N THR A 335 -8.07 -16.73 -14.94
CA THR A 335 -6.63 -16.94 -15.17
C THR A 335 -6.38 -18.01 -16.26
N ALA A 336 -7.15 -19.11 -16.23
CA ALA A 336 -7.02 -20.17 -17.21
C ALA A 336 -7.45 -19.73 -18.62
N VAL A 337 -8.55 -18.97 -18.72
CA VAL A 337 -9.07 -18.48 -20.01
C VAL A 337 -8.17 -17.39 -20.61
N LYS A 338 -7.74 -16.41 -19.79
CA LYS A 338 -6.89 -15.29 -20.25
C LYS A 338 -5.57 -15.75 -20.85
N THR A 339 -5.03 -16.88 -20.42
CA THR A 339 -3.77 -17.41 -20.97
C THR A 339 -3.89 -17.76 -22.46
N ALA A 340 -5.03 -18.34 -22.87
CA ALA A 340 -5.26 -18.71 -24.27
C ALA A 340 -5.44 -17.47 -25.16
N GLU A 341 -6.22 -16.49 -24.70
CA GLU A 341 -6.49 -15.27 -25.45
C GLU A 341 -5.24 -14.38 -25.60
N THR A 342 -4.52 -14.15 -24.50
CA THR A 342 -3.31 -13.31 -24.51
C THR A 342 -2.19 -13.94 -25.35
N GLY A 343 -1.96 -15.26 -25.21
CA GLY A 343 -0.96 -15.97 -26.00
C GLY A 343 -1.29 -16.00 -27.49
N TYR A 344 -2.57 -16.19 -27.85
CA TYR A 344 -2.99 -16.17 -29.25
C TYR A 344 -2.86 -14.77 -29.88
N MET A 345 -3.26 -13.73 -29.14
CA MET A 345 -3.09 -12.34 -29.56
C MET A 345 -1.60 -12.02 -29.79
N GLN A 346 -0.74 -12.35 -28.83
CA GLN A 346 0.70 -12.18 -28.95
C GLN A 346 1.25 -12.90 -30.18
N ARG A 347 0.88 -14.17 -30.40
CA ARG A 347 1.33 -14.93 -31.58
C ARG A 347 0.93 -14.26 -32.89
N ARG A 348 -0.28 -13.74 -33.00
CA ARG A 348 -0.75 -13.02 -34.20
C ARG A 348 0.07 -11.76 -34.44
N LEU A 349 0.31 -10.97 -33.39
CA LEU A 349 1.12 -9.76 -33.48
C LEU A 349 2.56 -10.06 -33.88
N VAL A 350 3.19 -11.07 -33.26
CA VAL A 350 4.55 -11.51 -33.61
C VAL A 350 4.64 -11.90 -35.09
N LYS A 351 3.68 -12.68 -35.60
CA LYS A 351 3.68 -13.05 -37.03
C LYS A 351 3.48 -11.89 -38.00
N CYS A 352 2.84 -10.81 -37.57
CA CYS A 352 2.72 -9.60 -38.39
C CYS A 352 3.96 -8.69 -38.32
N LEU A 353 4.72 -8.75 -37.22
CA LEU A 353 5.77 -7.77 -36.91
C LEU A 353 7.20 -8.37 -36.95
N GLU A 354 7.36 -9.69 -37.08
CA GLU A 354 8.68 -10.36 -37.04
C GLU A 354 9.64 -9.95 -38.16
N ASP A 355 9.10 -9.47 -39.28
CA ASP A 355 9.87 -9.03 -40.45
C ASP A 355 10.33 -7.56 -40.37
N LEU A 356 9.84 -6.80 -39.38
CA LEU A 356 10.16 -5.38 -39.25
C LEU A 356 11.52 -5.18 -38.58
N CYS A 357 12.38 -4.39 -39.21
CA CYS A 357 13.70 -4.05 -38.69
C CYS A 357 13.99 -2.56 -38.85
N VAL A 358 14.75 -1.99 -37.90
CA VAL A 358 15.28 -0.63 -37.99
C VAL A 358 16.58 -0.68 -38.79
N ASN A 359 16.62 0.02 -39.92
CA ASN A 359 17.79 0.10 -40.78
C ASN A 359 18.77 1.19 -40.32
N TYR A 360 20.00 1.16 -40.85
CA TYR A 360 21.05 2.14 -40.51
C TYR A 360 20.70 3.60 -40.78
N ASP A 361 19.70 3.86 -41.65
CA ASP A 361 19.19 5.20 -41.95
C ASP A 361 18.08 5.66 -40.99
N GLY A 362 17.76 4.87 -39.95
CA GLY A 362 16.71 5.15 -38.97
C GLY A 362 15.29 4.79 -39.44
N THR A 363 15.13 4.31 -40.67
CA THR A 363 13.84 3.89 -41.21
C THR A 363 13.47 2.48 -40.73
N VAL A 364 12.18 2.25 -40.48
CA VAL A 364 11.65 0.91 -40.17
C VAL A 364 11.17 0.29 -41.47
N ARG A 365 11.76 -0.84 -41.86
CA ARG A 365 11.44 -1.50 -43.13
C ARG A 365 11.00 -2.94 -42.93
N SER A 366 10.17 -3.41 -43.87
CA SER A 366 9.84 -4.83 -43.99
C SER A 366 10.96 -5.60 -44.70
N SER A 367 10.86 -6.94 -44.68
CA SER A 367 11.76 -7.87 -45.37
C SER A 367 11.83 -7.65 -46.90
N VAL A 368 10.78 -7.10 -47.51
CA VAL A 368 10.72 -6.78 -48.96
C VAL A 368 11.40 -5.45 -49.30
N GLY A 369 11.58 -4.58 -48.30
CA GLY A 369 12.17 -3.25 -48.46
C GLY A 369 11.17 -2.10 -48.44
N ASP A 370 9.88 -2.38 -48.24
CA ASP A 370 8.85 -1.35 -48.05
C ASP A 370 9.11 -0.59 -46.75
N ILE A 371 9.02 0.75 -46.80
CA ILE A 371 9.17 1.63 -45.63
C ILE A 371 7.85 1.68 -44.88
N ILE A 372 7.86 1.29 -43.61
CA ILE A 372 6.70 1.35 -42.72
C ILE A 372 6.71 2.67 -41.94
N GLU A 373 7.86 3.03 -41.36
CA GLU A 373 8.07 4.32 -40.70
C GLU A 373 9.35 4.97 -41.21
N PHE A 374 9.32 6.28 -41.44
CA PHE A 374 10.50 7.05 -41.84
C PHE A 374 11.50 7.24 -40.69
N THR A 375 10.99 7.32 -39.47
CA THR A 375 11.77 7.38 -38.23
C THR A 375 11.05 6.52 -37.20
N PHE A 376 11.76 5.57 -36.59
CA PHE A 376 11.20 4.72 -35.54
C PHE A 376 10.59 5.55 -34.41
N GLY A 377 9.30 5.38 -34.12
CA GLY A 377 8.66 6.06 -32.98
C GLY A 377 8.61 7.59 -33.08
N GLU A 378 8.73 8.14 -34.30
CA GLU A 378 8.87 9.59 -34.61
C GLU A 378 10.17 10.25 -34.13
N ASP A 379 10.74 9.80 -33.02
CA ASP A 379 11.92 10.39 -32.37
C ASP A 379 13.22 9.57 -32.56
N GLY A 380 13.12 8.32 -33.02
CA GLY A 380 14.25 7.42 -33.23
C GLY A 380 14.83 6.85 -31.95
N LEU A 381 14.11 6.93 -30.83
CA LEU A 381 14.61 6.60 -29.51
C LEU A 381 14.14 5.21 -29.05
N ASP A 382 15.02 4.46 -28.38
CA ASP A 382 14.70 3.14 -27.84
C ASP A 382 13.92 3.26 -26.51
N PRO A 383 12.70 2.72 -26.39
CA PRO A 383 11.95 2.69 -25.14
C PRO A 383 12.70 2.07 -23.96
N ALA A 384 13.65 1.14 -24.21
CA ALA A 384 14.46 0.51 -23.16
C ALA A 384 15.50 1.46 -22.56
N LEU A 385 15.91 2.50 -23.29
CA LEU A 385 16.90 3.50 -22.86
C LEU A 385 16.26 4.75 -22.22
N MET A 386 14.93 4.78 -22.10
CA MET A 386 14.21 5.93 -21.54
C MET A 386 14.35 5.96 -20.01
N GLU A 387 15.08 6.94 -19.47
CA GLU A 387 15.26 7.10 -18.02
C GLU A 387 13.98 7.59 -17.32
N SER A 388 13.25 8.53 -17.94
CA SER A 388 12.11 9.18 -17.29
C SER A 388 10.82 8.36 -17.40
N THR A 389 9.92 8.54 -16.42
CA THR A 389 8.54 8.05 -16.49
C THR A 389 7.69 8.87 -17.47
N ASP A 390 8.10 10.09 -17.79
CA ASP A 390 7.34 11.03 -18.62
C ASP A 390 7.57 10.81 -20.13
N GLY A 391 8.27 9.73 -20.50
CA GLY A 391 8.61 9.40 -21.89
C GLY A 391 9.82 10.17 -22.44
N CYS A 392 10.51 10.95 -21.61
CA CYS A 392 11.76 11.61 -21.97
C CYS A 392 12.97 10.68 -21.79
N VAL A 393 13.97 10.85 -22.66
CA VAL A 393 15.25 10.12 -22.58
C VAL A 393 15.96 10.39 -21.27
N VAL A 394 16.02 11.66 -20.86
CA VAL A 394 16.82 12.12 -19.72
C VAL A 394 15.93 12.69 -18.64
N ASP A 395 16.16 12.28 -17.39
CA ASP A 395 15.60 12.98 -16.23
C ASP A 395 16.49 14.16 -15.81
N PHE A 396 16.19 15.35 -16.35
CA PHE A 396 16.93 16.57 -16.05
C PHE A 396 16.98 16.92 -14.57
N LYS A 397 15.96 16.56 -13.77
CA LYS A 397 15.96 16.84 -12.33
C LYS A 397 16.99 15.97 -11.63
N HIS A 398 16.97 14.68 -11.96
CA HIS A 398 17.92 13.71 -11.43
C HIS A 398 19.36 14.05 -11.84
N VAL A 399 19.61 14.32 -13.12
CA VAL A 399 20.96 14.65 -13.63
C VAL A 399 21.49 15.94 -13.00
N LEU A 400 20.66 16.98 -12.90
CA LEU A 400 21.06 18.23 -12.24
C LEU A 400 21.40 18.01 -10.76
N GLU A 401 20.63 17.18 -10.07
CA GLU A 401 20.87 16.80 -8.69
C GLU A 401 22.16 15.98 -8.57
N HIS A 402 22.39 14.99 -9.44
CA HIS A 402 23.62 14.21 -9.47
C HIS A 402 24.85 15.11 -9.62
N ILE A 403 24.86 16.00 -10.62
CA ILE A 403 26.00 16.89 -10.89
C ILE A 403 26.25 17.84 -9.71
N LYS A 404 25.19 18.43 -9.13
CA LYS A 404 25.28 19.33 -7.97
C LYS A 404 25.99 18.70 -6.78
N ASN A 405 25.72 17.42 -6.51
CA ASN A 405 26.25 16.73 -5.33
C ASN A 405 27.63 16.12 -5.56
N THR A 406 27.92 15.70 -6.80
CA THR A 406 29.23 15.15 -7.17
C THR A 406 30.29 16.25 -7.29
N VAL A 407 29.92 17.46 -7.74
CA VAL A 407 30.85 18.58 -7.96
C VAL A 407 30.40 19.83 -7.18
N PRO A 408 30.70 19.93 -5.87
CA PRO A 408 30.24 21.05 -5.05
C PRO A 408 30.87 22.42 -5.41
N TYR A 409 32.04 22.44 -6.06
CA TYR A 409 32.84 23.67 -6.23
C TYR A 409 32.61 24.44 -7.54
N VAL A 410 32.04 23.83 -8.58
CA VAL A 410 31.90 24.50 -9.90
C VAL A 410 30.70 25.46 -9.95
N ILE A 411 29.67 25.22 -9.15
CA ILE A 411 28.46 26.06 -9.16
C ILE A 411 28.72 27.40 -8.48
N TYR A 412 29.54 27.45 -7.43
CA TYR A 412 29.96 28.72 -6.83
C TYR A 412 30.80 29.56 -7.79
N LEU A 413 31.62 28.93 -8.65
CA LEU A 413 32.38 29.63 -9.67
C LEU A 413 31.46 30.21 -10.76
N PHE A 414 30.48 29.43 -11.24
CA PHE A 414 29.51 29.92 -12.24
C PHE A 414 28.58 31.01 -11.70
N PHE A 415 28.14 30.92 -10.44
CA PHE A 415 27.33 31.97 -9.80
C PHE A 415 28.15 33.25 -9.57
N CYS A 416 29.43 33.13 -9.19
CA CYS A 416 30.33 34.29 -9.11
C CYS A 416 30.56 34.93 -10.48
N VAL A 417 30.74 34.15 -11.55
CA VAL A 417 30.94 34.68 -12.90
C VAL A 417 29.65 35.34 -13.43
N TYR A 418 28.47 34.77 -13.16
CA TYR A 418 27.20 35.38 -13.56
C TYR A 418 26.91 36.69 -12.81
N ILE A 419 27.21 36.75 -11.50
CA ILE A 419 27.09 37.98 -10.71
C ILE A 419 28.09 39.05 -11.19
N CYS A 420 29.31 38.67 -11.58
CA CYS A 420 30.29 39.61 -12.14
C CYS A 420 29.85 40.18 -13.50
N ILE A 421 29.24 39.36 -14.36
CA ILE A 421 28.75 39.80 -15.68
C ILE A 421 27.52 40.71 -15.57
N ASP A 422 26.60 40.44 -14.63
CA ASP A 422 25.43 41.30 -14.40
C ASP A 422 25.80 42.61 -13.67
N ALA A 423 26.83 42.60 -12.83
CA ALA A 423 27.32 43.80 -12.14
C ALA A 423 28.02 44.79 -13.09
N GLU A 424 28.68 44.31 -14.15
CA GLU A 424 29.27 45.18 -15.19
C GLU A 424 28.22 45.79 -16.12
N ASN A 425 27.11 45.09 -16.38
CA ASN A 425 26.09 45.53 -17.34
C ASN A 425 25.00 46.45 -16.77
N ASN A 426 24.88 46.59 -15.45
CA ASN A 426 23.74 47.33 -14.86
C ASN A 426 24.13 48.26 -13.71
N SER A 427 24.99 49.24 -14.01
CA SER A 427 25.52 50.24 -13.06
C SER A 427 24.53 51.36 -12.65
N SER A 428 23.21 51.24 -12.87
CA SER A 428 22.29 52.34 -12.55
C SER A 428 21.06 52.04 -11.68
N SER A 429 20.70 50.79 -11.36
CA SER A 429 19.35 50.53 -10.80
C SER A 429 19.25 49.77 -9.47
N TYR A 430 20.33 49.33 -8.83
CA TYR A 430 20.25 48.61 -7.54
C TYR A 430 20.60 49.48 -6.33
N ARG A 431 19.68 50.39 -5.97
CA ARG A 431 19.64 51.03 -4.64
C ARG A 431 18.24 50.98 -4.04
N ARG A 432 17.66 49.79 -4.02
CA ARG A 432 16.50 49.42 -3.19
C ARG A 432 16.30 47.91 -3.33
N VAL A 433 15.76 47.27 -2.30
CA VAL A 433 15.49 45.82 -2.21
C VAL A 433 16.68 44.98 -1.72
N VAL A 434 17.28 45.39 -0.60
CA VAL A 434 17.68 44.44 0.45
C VAL A 434 17.13 45.01 1.76
N LEU A 435 16.61 44.14 2.63
CA LEU A 435 15.89 44.43 3.89
C LEU A 435 14.35 44.52 3.76
N ARG A 436 13.71 43.39 3.43
CA ARG A 436 12.42 43.01 4.03
C ARG A 436 12.37 41.49 4.18
N GLY A 437 12.60 41.02 5.39
CA GLY A 437 12.47 39.62 5.78
C GLY A 437 13.19 39.36 7.10
N GLY A 438 12.50 39.57 8.22
CA GLY A 438 12.96 39.12 9.54
C GLY A 438 12.90 40.17 10.66
N GLU A 439 11.70 40.62 11.04
CA GLU A 439 11.44 41.00 12.43
C GLU A 439 10.84 39.77 13.13
N GLU A 440 11.56 39.18 14.08
CA GLU A 440 11.00 38.66 15.33
C GLU A 440 12.13 38.30 16.34
N GLY A 441 12.20 39.08 17.41
CA GLY A 441 12.59 38.64 18.76
C GLY A 441 14.06 38.30 19.07
N GLY A 442 14.83 39.26 19.60
CA GLY A 442 16.09 38.92 20.30
C GLY A 442 16.94 40.11 20.76
N LYS A 443 16.85 40.41 22.06
CA LYS A 443 17.57 41.41 22.90
C LYS A 443 18.95 41.94 22.42
N LYS A 444 19.09 43.27 22.55
CA LYS A 444 20.30 44.11 22.47
C LYS A 444 21.48 43.56 23.28
N GLY A 445 22.65 43.56 22.65
CA GLY A 445 23.97 43.51 23.27
C GLY A 445 24.95 44.33 22.43
N ASP A 446 25.31 45.50 22.96
CA ASP A 446 26.19 46.50 22.36
C ASP A 446 27.67 46.06 22.46
N ARG A 447 28.44 46.12 21.35
CA ARG A 447 29.92 46.17 21.37
C ARG A 447 30.52 46.41 19.96
N GLY A 448 31.19 47.55 19.82
CA GLY A 448 32.47 47.69 19.11
C GLY A 448 32.46 47.82 17.59
N GLY A 449 32.72 49.03 17.10
CA GLY A 449 32.86 49.35 15.67
C GLY A 449 34.14 48.83 15.02
N GLY A 450 34.00 48.50 13.74
CA GLY A 450 35.04 48.27 12.74
C GLY A 450 34.35 47.95 11.41
N GLU A 451 34.45 48.85 10.42
CA GLU A 451 33.92 48.60 9.07
C GLU A 451 34.69 47.43 8.42
N PRO A 452 34.02 46.45 7.78
CA PRO A 452 34.71 45.44 7.00
C PRO A 452 35.24 46.03 5.69
N PRO A 453 36.40 45.56 5.17
CA PRO A 453 36.96 46.05 3.92
C PRO A 453 36.02 45.74 2.75
N SER A 454 36.00 46.64 1.78
CA SER A 454 35.18 46.49 0.57
C SER A 454 35.58 45.22 -0.20
N THR A 455 34.59 44.51 -0.74
CA THR A 455 34.71 43.24 -1.48
C THR A 455 35.69 43.29 -2.67
N LEU A 456 36.04 44.49 -3.15
CA LEU A 456 37.03 44.70 -4.20
C LEU A 456 38.48 44.46 -3.75
N GLU A 457 38.82 44.71 -2.48
CA GLU A 457 40.19 44.49 -1.96
C GLU A 457 40.50 43.01 -1.74
N LEU A 458 39.49 42.21 -1.39
CA LEU A 458 39.63 40.75 -1.25
C LEU A 458 39.89 40.06 -2.61
N CYS A 459 39.33 40.58 -3.71
CA CYS A 459 39.54 40.03 -5.04
C CYS A 459 40.96 40.33 -5.58
N LYS A 460 41.55 41.50 -5.26
CA LYS A 460 42.91 41.85 -5.70
C LYS A 460 44.00 41.01 -5.02
N ASN A 461 43.78 40.61 -3.77
CA ASN A 461 44.75 39.79 -3.03
C ASN A 461 44.75 38.31 -3.43
N TRP A 462 43.72 37.81 -4.12
CA TRP A 462 43.67 36.43 -4.60
C TRP A 462 44.32 36.23 -5.98
N GLY A 463 44.44 37.28 -6.79
CA GLY A 463 45.04 37.22 -8.12
C GLY A 463 46.58 37.11 -8.15
N GLN A 464 47.28 37.36 -7.04
CA GLN A 464 48.75 37.32 -7.00
C GLN A 464 49.34 35.95 -6.60
N ASN A 465 48.53 35.02 -6.11
CA ASN A 465 49.01 33.72 -5.61
C ASN A 465 48.89 32.55 -6.61
N TYR A 466 48.48 32.81 -7.86
CA TYR A 466 48.26 31.76 -8.87
C TYR A 466 49.32 31.70 -10.00
N ASP A 467 50.38 32.52 -9.94
CA ASP A 467 51.47 32.49 -10.93
C ASP A 467 52.66 31.58 -10.53
N THR A 468 52.57 30.79 -9.46
CA THR A 468 53.70 29.97 -8.96
C THR A 468 53.39 28.48 -8.75
N ALA A 469 52.35 27.93 -9.39
CA ALA A 469 52.09 26.50 -9.38
C ALA A 469 51.69 25.99 -10.77
N THR A 470 52.68 25.91 -11.67
CA THR A 470 52.69 25.02 -12.84
C THR A 470 53.45 23.75 -12.55
#